data_AF-A0A968FZC5-F1
#
_entry.id   AF-A0A968FZC5-F1
#
_cell.length_a   1.000
_cell.length_b   1.000
_cell.length_c   1.000
_cell.angle_alpha   90.00
_cell.angle_beta   90.00
_cell.angle_gamma   90.00
#
_symmetry.space_group_name_H-M   'P 1'
#
loop_
_entity.id
_entity.type
_entity.pdbx_description
1 polymer ?
#
loop_
_entity_poly.entity_id
_entity_poly.type
_entity_poly.pdbx_seq_one_letter_code
_entity_poly.pdbx_strand_id
1 'polypeptide(L)'
;GLIRRLFEMEVPEISEGMVEIMGIVREPNGRTKIAVKSNDRDIDAVGACVGMRGMRVQSIVQELRGEKIDIVEYSEDPEVFIRNALSPAKISRILVDEPEKHMTIIVA
;
A
#
# COMPACT_ATOMS: atom_id res chain seq x y z
N GLY A 1 2.58 -12.45 8.81
CA GLY A 1 2.10 -11.56 9.90
C GLY A 1 0.60 -11.37 9.79
N LEU A 2 -0.06 -10.87 10.85
CA LEU A 2 -1.52 -10.75 10.91
C LEU A 2 -2.13 -10.02 9.70
N ILE A 3 -1.63 -8.82 9.36
CA ILE A 3 -2.14 -8.03 8.24
C ILE A 3 -2.11 -8.81 6.92
N ARG A 4 -0.96 -9.43 6.60
CA ARG A 4 -0.81 -10.25 5.39
C ARG A 4 -1.89 -11.34 5.31
N ARG A 5 -2.15 -12.05 6.42
CA ARG A 5 -3.18 -13.10 6.45
C ARG A 5 -4.59 -12.57 6.26
N LEU A 6 -4.92 -11.41 6.84
CA LEU A 6 -6.23 -10.79 6.65
C LEU A 6 -6.45 -10.42 5.18
N PHE A 7 -5.44 -9.85 4.52
CA PHE A 7 -5.50 -9.54 3.10
C PHE A 7 -5.58 -10.80 2.22
N GLU A 8 -4.82 -11.85 2.52
CA GLU A 8 -4.91 -13.14 1.81
C GLU A 8 -6.31 -13.77 1.90
N MET A 9 -7.02 -13.60 3.03
CA MET A 9 -8.38 -14.13 3.20
C MET A 9 -9.45 -13.27 2.52
N GLU A 10 -9.30 -11.94 2.53
CA GLU A 10 -10.30 -11.00 2.02
C GLU A 10 -10.14 -10.72 0.51
N VAL A 11 -8.93 -10.87 -0.05
CA VAL A 11 -8.59 -10.50 -1.43
C VAL A 11 -8.16 -11.75 -2.21
N PRO A 12 -9.05 -12.34 -3.04
CA PRO A 12 -8.73 -13.53 -3.85
C PRO A 12 -7.49 -13.36 -4.73
N GLU A 13 -7.31 -12.18 -5.32
CA GLU A 13 -6.19 -11.86 -6.19
C GLU A 13 -4.83 -12.00 -5.47
N ILE A 14 -4.80 -11.80 -4.15
CA ILE A 14 -3.59 -12.01 -3.34
C ILE A 14 -3.36 -13.51 -3.06
N SER A 15 -4.41 -14.26 -2.72
CA SER A 15 -4.27 -15.70 -2.46
C SER A 15 -3.97 -16.52 -3.73
N GLU A 16 -4.42 -16.03 -4.89
CA GLU A 16 -4.12 -16.60 -6.21
C GLU A 16 -2.78 -16.14 -6.78
N GLY A 17 -2.08 -15.21 -6.12
CA GLY A 17 -0.76 -14.71 -6.53
C GLY A 17 -0.76 -13.71 -7.69
N MET A 18 -1.93 -13.27 -8.13
CA MET A 18 -2.08 -12.21 -9.14
C MET A 18 -1.69 -10.84 -8.59
N VAL A 19 -1.89 -10.61 -7.30
CA VAL A 19 -1.44 -9.40 -6.58
C VAL A 19 -0.49 -9.80 -5.46
N GLU A 20 0.68 -9.16 -5.39
CA GLU A 20 1.68 -9.40 -4.37
C GLU A 20 1.73 -8.24 -3.36
N ILE A 21 1.80 -8.56 -2.07
CA ILE A 21 2.09 -7.57 -1.02
C ILE A 21 3.61 -7.41 -0.90
N MET A 22 4.11 -6.28 -1.40
CA MET A 22 5.52 -5.91 -1.45
C MET A 22 6.06 -5.43 -0.11
N GLY A 23 5.22 -4.81 0.71
CA GLY A 23 5.63 -4.28 2.01
C GLY A 23 4.45 -3.96 2.91
N ILE A 24 4.66 -4.09 4.22
CA ILE A 24 3.69 -3.73 5.25
C ILE A 24 4.44 -2.96 6.34
N VAL A 25 3.97 -1.76 6.64
CA VAL A 25 4.38 -1.01 7.83
C VAL A 25 3.14 -0.81 8.68
N ARG A 26 3.23 -1.12 9.97
CA ARG A 26 2.09 -1.13 10.87
C ARG A 26 2.42 -0.43 12.18
N GLU A 27 1.56 0.53 12.52
CA GLU A 27 1.40 1.08 13.86
C GLU A 27 0.07 0.55 14.42
N PRO A 28 0.09 -0.48 15.29
CA PRO A 28 -1.13 -1.11 15.79
C PRO A 28 -2.08 -0.10 16.44
N ASN A 29 -3.38 -0.22 16.13
CA ASN A 29 -4.44 0.72 16.56
C ASN A 29 -4.31 2.15 15.99
N GLY A 30 -3.27 2.45 15.22
CA GLY A 30 -3.09 3.69 14.51
C GLY A 30 -3.36 3.49 13.03
N ARG A 31 -2.28 3.25 12.29
CA ARG A 31 -2.30 3.18 10.84
C ARG A 31 -1.38 2.07 10.33
N THR A 32 -1.89 1.31 9.39
CA THR A 32 -1.12 0.38 8.57
C THR A 32 -1.05 0.93 7.15
N LYS A 33 0.12 0.89 6.55
CA LYS A 33 0.30 1.11 5.12
C LYS A 33 0.78 -0.18 4.47
N ILE A 34 0.15 -0.56 3.36
CA ILE A 34 0.55 -1.70 2.55
C ILE A 34 0.90 -1.25 1.13
N ALA A 35 1.97 -1.82 0.60
CA ALA A 35 2.38 -1.64 -0.79
C ALA A 35 2.06 -2.92 -1.57
N VAL A 36 1.34 -2.78 -2.68
CA VAL A 36 0.88 -3.91 -3.50
C VAL A 36 1.30 -3.73 -4.95
N LYS A 37 1.62 -4.83 -5.64
CA LYS A 37 1.98 -4.87 -7.05
C LYS A 37 1.13 -5.93 -7.74
N SER A 38 0.70 -5.67 -8.98
CA SER A 38 0.06 -6.71 -9.79
C SER A 38 1.09 -7.48 -10.60
N ASN A 39 0.95 -8.80 -10.66
CA ASN A 39 1.65 -9.71 -11.56
C ASN A 39 0.86 -9.92 -12.87
N ASP A 40 -0.40 -9.51 -12.89
CA ASP A 40 -1.26 -9.52 -14.08
C ASP A 40 -1.54 -8.09 -14.55
N ARG A 41 -1.27 -7.81 -15.82
CA ARG A 41 -1.47 -6.50 -16.45
C ARG A 41 -2.94 -6.08 -16.51
N ASP A 42 -3.86 -7.02 -16.45
CA ASP A 42 -5.30 -6.77 -16.54
C ASP A 42 -5.93 -6.53 -15.15
N ILE A 43 -5.12 -6.58 -14.08
CA ILE A 43 -5.56 -6.42 -12.69
C ILE A 43 -4.94 -5.17 -12.07
N ASP A 44 -5.80 -4.27 -11.59
CA ASP A 44 -5.39 -3.17 -10.72
C ASP A 44 -5.21 -3.68 -9.29
N ALA A 45 -3.97 -3.68 -8.80
CA ALA A 45 -3.62 -4.18 -7.47
C ALA A 45 -4.30 -3.38 -6.34
N VAL A 46 -4.42 -2.06 -6.49
CA VAL A 46 -5.05 -1.21 -5.46
C VAL A 46 -6.56 -1.47 -5.46
N GLY A 47 -7.20 -1.43 -6.62
CA GLY A 47 -8.62 -1.73 -6.79
C GLY A 47 -9.00 -3.13 -6.31
N ALA A 48 -8.14 -4.13 -6.56
CA ALA A 48 -8.28 -5.47 -6.00
C ALA A 48 -8.32 -5.43 -4.46
N CYS A 49 -7.38 -4.74 -3.82
CA CYS A 49 -7.35 -4.68 -2.36
C CYS A 49 -8.49 -3.83 -1.75
N VAL A 50 -8.96 -2.80 -2.47
CA VAL A 50 -10.03 -1.89 -2.01
C VAL A 50 -11.41 -2.53 -2.18
N GLY A 51 -11.67 -3.18 -3.32
CA GLY A 51 -12.99 -3.72 -3.68
C GLY A 51 -14.02 -2.64 -4.00
N MET A 52 -15.25 -3.05 -4.36
CA MET A 52 -16.31 -2.09 -4.70
C MET A 52 -16.58 -1.15 -3.52
N ARG A 53 -16.40 0.16 -3.75
CA ARG A 53 -16.57 1.21 -2.72
C ARG A 53 -15.79 0.95 -1.42
N GLY A 54 -14.64 0.27 -1.50
CA GLY A 54 -13.81 0.01 -0.33
C GLY A 54 -14.26 -1.18 0.53
N MET A 55 -15.25 -1.98 0.09
CA MET A 55 -15.83 -3.04 0.93
C MET A 55 -14.80 -4.01 1.51
N ARG A 56 -13.78 -4.40 0.74
CA ARG A 56 -12.78 -5.39 1.16
C ARG A 56 -11.87 -4.82 2.24
N VAL A 57 -11.27 -3.66 1.98
CA VAL A 57 -10.43 -3.00 2.99
C VAL A 57 -11.23 -2.61 4.24
N GLN A 58 -12.49 -2.22 4.11
CA GLN A 58 -13.34 -1.89 5.27
C GLN A 58 -13.63 -3.11 6.16
N SER A 59 -13.80 -4.31 5.59
CA SER A 59 -13.91 -5.58 6.34
C SER A 59 -12.69 -5.79 7.25
N ILE A 60 -11.48 -5.62 6.69
CA ILE A 60 -10.23 -5.74 7.44
C ILE A 60 -10.10 -4.64 8.50
N VAL A 61 -10.47 -3.39 8.19
CA VAL A 61 -10.47 -2.29 9.16
C VAL A 61 -11.39 -2.60 10.35
N GLN A 62 -12.56 -3.20 10.11
CA GLN A 62 -13.48 -3.60 11.18
C GLN A 62 -12.89 -4.70 12.06
N GLU A 63 -12.27 -5.71 11.46
CA GLU A 63 -11.56 -6.78 12.19
C GLU A 63 -10.42 -6.21 13.07
N LEU A 64 -9.74 -5.19 12.58
CA LEU A 64 -8.69 -4.47 13.30
C LEU A 64 -9.23 -3.34 14.21
N ARG A 65 -10.53 -3.36 14.55
CA ARG A 65 -11.18 -2.43 15.48
C ARG A 65 -10.98 -0.95 15.10
N GLY A 66 -10.98 -0.66 13.81
CA GLY A 66 -10.90 0.69 13.26
C GLY A 66 -9.49 1.18 12.92
N GLU A 67 -8.45 0.33 13.01
CA GLU A 67 -7.10 0.65 12.52
C GLU A 67 -7.18 1.10 11.05
N LYS A 68 -6.61 2.27 10.73
CA LYS A 68 -6.68 2.81 9.36
C LYS A 68 -5.72 2.07 8.45
N ILE A 69 -6.15 1.76 7.24
CA ILE A 69 -5.32 1.10 6.24
C ILE A 69 -5.20 1.98 4.99
N ASP A 70 -3.98 2.34 4.65
CA ASP A 70 -3.62 2.95 3.38
C ASP A 70 -3.04 1.87 2.44
N ILE A 71 -3.64 1.71 1.27
CA ILE A 71 -3.17 0.79 0.23
C ILE A 71 -2.53 1.63 -0.87
N VAL A 72 -1.30 1.31 -1.24
CA VAL A 72 -0.59 2.02 -2.30
C VAL A 72 0.01 1.07 -3.31
N GLU A 73 0.08 1.54 -4.55
CA GLU A 73 0.77 0.83 -5.62
C GLU A 73 2.29 0.90 -5.40
N TYR A 74 2.92 -0.26 -5.42
CA TYR A 74 4.37 -0.38 -5.42
C TYR A 74 4.95 -0.09 -6.80
N SER A 75 6.06 0.64 -6.84
CA SER A 75 6.85 0.85 -8.05
C SER A 75 8.31 0.52 -7.76
N GLU A 76 9.00 -0.03 -8.76
CA GLU A 76 10.45 -0.21 -8.72
C GLU A 76 11.19 1.12 -8.91
N ASP A 77 10.53 2.10 -9.53
CA ASP A 77 10.99 3.49 -9.54
C ASP A 77 10.73 4.10 -8.14
N PRO A 78 11.78 4.44 -7.38
CA PRO A 78 11.62 4.90 -6.01
C PRO A 78 10.99 6.30 -5.91
N GLU A 79 11.10 7.15 -6.94
CA GLU A 79 10.40 8.44 -6.97
C GLU A 79 8.89 8.26 -7.15
N VAL A 80 8.49 7.32 -8.00
CA VAL A 80 7.07 6.96 -8.15
C VAL A 80 6.56 6.34 -6.86
N PHE A 81 7.32 5.41 -6.29
CA PHE A 81 6.89 4.71 -5.08
C PHE A 81 6.77 5.65 -3.87
N ILE A 82 7.70 6.59 -3.66
CA ILE A 82 7.61 7.54 -2.54
C ILE A 82 6.42 8.49 -2.71
N ARG A 83 6.07 8.88 -3.95
CA ARG A 83 4.87 9.68 -4.23
C ARG A 83 3.60 8.92 -3.86
N ASN A 84 3.51 7.66 -4.25
CA ASN A 84 2.40 6.79 -3.87
C ASN A 84 2.35 6.61 -2.35
N ALA A 85 3.48 6.30 -1.73
CA ALA A 85 3.60 6.05 -0.30
C ALA A 85 3.21 7.26 0.57
N LEU A 86 3.50 8.49 0.13
CA LEU A 86 3.17 9.70 0.87
C LEU A 86 1.79 10.29 0.54
N SER A 87 1.07 9.71 -0.42
CA SER A 87 -0.33 10.10 -0.70
C SER A 87 -1.16 10.09 0.58
N PRO A 88 -1.94 11.15 0.88
CA PRO A 88 -2.36 12.23 -0.02
C PRO A 88 -1.48 13.50 -0.02
N ALA A 89 -0.30 13.48 0.61
CA ALA A 89 0.57 14.65 0.69
C ALA A 89 1.02 15.12 -0.71
N LYS A 90 0.96 16.43 -0.97
CA LYS A 90 1.42 17.02 -2.22
C LYS A 90 2.92 17.28 -2.15
N ILE A 91 3.68 16.51 -2.91
CA ILE A 91 5.14 16.64 -2.97
C ILE A 91 5.52 17.77 -3.93
N SER A 92 6.16 18.81 -3.42
CA SER A 92 6.68 19.92 -4.21
C SER A 92 8.04 19.60 -4.81
N ARG A 93 8.91 18.89 -4.08
CA ARG A 93 10.24 18.51 -4.53
C ARG A 93 10.74 17.23 -3.86
N ILE A 94 11.52 16.44 -4.60
CA ILE A 94 12.27 15.28 -4.10
C ILE A 94 13.75 15.60 -4.33
N LEU A 95 14.57 15.44 -3.30
CA LEU A 95 16.03 15.49 -3.39
C LEU A 95 16.57 14.10 -3.09
N VAL A 96 17.26 13.50 -4.05
CA VAL A 96 17.81 12.14 -3.93
C VAL A 96 19.31 12.22 -3.68
N ASP A 97 19.76 11.50 -2.64
CA ASP A 97 21.16 11.22 -2.35
C ASP A 97 21.38 9.72 -2.55
N GLU A 98 21.82 9.34 -3.76
CA GLU A 98 22.03 7.93 -4.12
C GLU A 98 23.14 7.25 -3.30
N PRO A 99 24.32 7.88 -3.07
CA PRO A 99 25.37 7.28 -2.23
C PRO A 99 24.89 6.89 -0.83
N GLU A 100 24.16 7.78 -0.16
CA GLU A 100 23.66 7.56 1.20
C GLU A 100 22.30 6.84 1.23
N LYS A 101 21.70 6.55 0.06
CA LYS A 101 20.33 6.01 -0.08
C LYS A 101 19.29 6.80 0.71
N HIS A 102 19.43 8.13 0.70
CA HIS A 102 18.52 9.04 1.38
C HIS A 102 17.68 9.84 0.38
N MET A 103 16.43 10.12 0.76
CA MET A 103 15.57 11.02 0.02
C MET A 103 15.01 12.09 0.97
N THR A 104 15.20 13.35 0.62
CA THR A 104 14.54 14.47 1.31
C THR A 104 13.32 14.89 0.50
N ILE A 105 12.16 14.83 1.15
CA ILE A 105 10.88 15.15 0.52
C ILE A 105 10.39 16.50 1.04
N ILE A 106 10.15 17.44 0.12
CA ILE A 106 9.55 18.73 0.42
C ILE A 106 8.09 18.65 0.02
N VAL A 107 7.19 18.98 0.96
CA VAL A 107 5.74 18.99 0.77
C VAL A 107 5.22 20.42 0.73
N ALA A 108 4.08 20.63 0.05
CA ALA A 108 3.39 21.92 -0.08
C ALA A 108 2.29 22.10 0.96
#